data_AF-A0A7R9L7Y1-F1
#
_entry.id   AF-A0A7R9L7Y1-F1
#
_cell.length_a   1.000
_cell.length_b   1.000
_cell.length_c   1.000
_cell.angle_alpha   90.00
_cell.angle_beta   90.00
_cell.angle_gamma   90.00
#
_symmetry.space_group_name_H-M   'P 1'
#
loop_
_entity.id
_entity.type
_entity.pdbx_description
1 polymer ?
#
loop_
_entity_poly.entity_id
_entity_poly.type
_entity_poly.pdbx_seq_one_letter_code
_entity_poly.pdbx_strand_id
1 'polypeptide(L)'
;NDVSILSTGITDTGSPLICLSSGKSYVFDEGFGTWTLVSNTNDALNHCTDQKPHAFDPSSLPLSTIQSQTKTNRSMHTLFVTNANLQQSGVLSYIDQQLAASFVIGSAKEYRFWLIALAQHLSKESMESRLREVCQYLIGPVFKSSKSQWDPKILGNNKHDMLKEVLSIFATNLRLQRLYTEFKEQLEQMSTL
;
A
#
# COMPACT_ATOMS: atom_id res chain seq x y z
N ASN A 1 -6.55 30.86 -10.56
CA ASN A 1 -7.23 29.81 -9.78
C ASN A 1 -6.68 29.81 -8.39
N ASP A 2 -7.46 30.33 -7.45
CA ASP A 2 -7.08 30.34 -6.04
C ASP A 2 -7.28 28.94 -5.47
N VAL A 3 -6.23 28.38 -4.87
CA VAL A 3 -6.29 27.12 -4.13
C VAL A 3 -6.65 27.43 -2.69
N SER A 4 -7.67 26.77 -2.17
CA SER A 4 -8.14 26.93 -0.78
C SER A 4 -8.02 25.61 -0.03
N ILE A 5 -7.97 25.68 1.30
CA ILE A 5 -8.03 24.51 2.17
C ILE A 5 -9.52 24.12 2.30
N LEU A 6 -9.85 22.88 1.96
CA LEU A 6 -11.19 22.32 2.12
C LEU A 6 -11.40 21.74 3.52
N SER A 7 -10.41 21.01 4.03
CA SER A 7 -10.47 20.37 5.33
C SER A 7 -9.06 20.19 5.90
N THR A 8 -8.99 20.07 7.21
CA THR A 8 -7.77 19.76 7.96
C THR A 8 -8.06 18.65 8.94
N GLY A 9 -7.05 17.87 9.30
CA GLY A 9 -7.18 16.80 10.28
C GLY A 9 -5.83 16.42 10.88
N ILE A 10 -5.88 15.41 11.75
CA ILE A 10 -4.70 14.75 12.31
C ILE A 10 -4.85 13.27 11.96
N THR A 11 -3.77 12.64 11.48
CA THR A 11 -3.74 11.21 11.16
C THR A 11 -3.70 10.36 12.44
N ASP A 12 -3.88 9.05 12.31
CA ASP A 12 -3.78 8.12 13.45
C ASP A 12 -2.36 8.08 14.04
N THR A 13 -1.36 8.50 13.25
CA THR A 13 0.04 8.68 13.66
C THR A 13 0.32 10.01 14.34
N GLY A 14 -0.66 10.92 14.43
CA GLY A 14 -0.51 12.25 15.03
C GLY A 14 -0.05 13.33 14.05
N SER A 15 0.10 13.03 12.76
CA SER A 15 0.61 13.96 11.76
C SER A 15 -0.48 14.90 11.22
N PRO A 16 -0.17 16.20 11.00
CA PRO A 16 -1.09 17.13 10.34
C PRO A 16 -1.47 16.70 8.92
N LEU A 17 -2.76 16.75 8.61
CA LEU A 17 -3.34 16.48 7.29
C LEU A 17 -4.05 17.73 6.77
N ILE A 18 -3.83 18.06 5.50
CA ILE A 18 -4.56 19.12 4.77
C ILE A 18 -5.13 18.58 3.47
N CYS A 19 -6.38 18.93 3.17
CA CYS A 19 -7.04 18.65 1.89
C CYS A 19 -7.32 19.97 1.17
N LEU A 20 -6.91 20.07 -0.10
CA LEU A 20 -7.02 21.30 -0.88
C LEU A 20 -8.14 21.22 -1.92
N SER A 21 -8.67 22.37 -2.33
CA SER A 21 -9.70 22.48 -3.37
C SER A 21 -9.24 22.01 -4.75
N SER A 22 -7.92 21.86 -4.93
CA SER A 22 -7.31 21.27 -6.11
C SER A 22 -7.47 19.75 -6.23
N GLY A 23 -8.03 19.07 -5.21
CA GLY A 23 -8.13 17.60 -5.13
C GLY A 23 -6.85 16.91 -4.66
N LYS A 24 -5.86 17.69 -4.24
CA LYS A 24 -4.63 17.18 -3.62
C LYS A 24 -4.75 17.22 -2.10
N SER A 25 -4.26 16.18 -1.44
CA SER A 25 -4.19 16.10 0.02
C SER A 25 -2.77 15.76 0.46
N TYR A 26 -2.32 16.38 1.54
CA TYR A 26 -0.96 16.27 2.04
C TYR A 26 -0.94 15.95 3.53
N VAL A 27 -0.01 15.10 3.95
CA VAL A 27 0.31 14.85 5.35
C VAL A 27 1.70 15.40 5.64
N PHE A 28 1.88 16.04 6.78
CA PHE A 28 3.18 16.54 7.21
C PHE A 28 3.98 15.40 7.88
N ASP A 29 5.13 15.09 7.31
CA ASP A 29 6.09 14.15 7.89
C ASP A 29 7.05 14.91 8.82
N GLU A 30 6.97 14.62 10.12
CA GLU A 30 7.79 15.28 11.13
C GLU A 30 9.27 14.86 11.07
N GLY A 31 9.56 13.63 10.64
CA GLY A 31 10.93 13.11 10.58
C GLY A 31 11.76 13.79 9.50
N PHE A 32 11.14 14.09 8.36
CA PHE A 32 11.78 14.80 7.24
C PHE A 32 11.48 16.30 7.23
N GLY A 33 10.47 16.77 7.98
CA GLY A 33 10.02 18.16 7.96
C GLY A 33 9.38 18.57 6.63
N THR A 34 8.68 17.64 5.96
CA THR A 34 8.15 17.83 4.60
C THR A 34 6.68 17.45 4.48
N TRP A 35 5.97 18.07 3.53
CA TRP A 35 4.62 17.67 3.17
C TRP A 35 4.63 16.55 2.12
N THR A 36 4.10 15.39 2.47
CA THR A 36 3.96 14.23 1.59
C THR A 36 2.57 14.24 0.94
N LEU A 37 2.52 14.15 -0.40
CA LEU A 37 1.27 14.01 -1.13
C LEU A 37 0.69 12.61 -0.90
N VAL A 38 -0.50 12.51 -0.32
CA VAL A 38 -1.18 11.23 -0.01
C VAL A 38 -2.39 10.95 -0.91
N SER A 39 -2.92 11.98 -1.57
CA SER A 39 -4.04 11.83 -2.49
C SER A 39 -4.01 12.89 -3.58
N ASN A 40 -4.35 12.49 -4.80
CA ASN A 40 -4.58 13.37 -5.93
C ASN A 40 -5.79 12.84 -6.73
N THR A 41 -6.98 13.39 -6.52
CA THR A 41 -8.21 12.91 -7.18
C THR A 41 -8.22 13.15 -8.69
N ASN A 42 -7.33 14.00 -9.19
CA ASN A 42 -7.17 14.29 -10.60
C ASN A 42 -6.08 13.42 -11.25
N ASP A 43 -5.48 12.47 -10.52
CA ASP A 43 -4.52 11.54 -11.10
C ASP A 43 -5.21 10.56 -12.05
N ALA A 44 -4.61 10.36 -13.23
CA ALA A 44 -5.10 9.42 -14.23
C ALA A 44 -5.02 7.97 -13.74
N LEU A 45 -4.09 7.69 -12.83
CA LEU A 45 -3.88 6.35 -12.25
C LEU A 45 -5.10 5.84 -11.46
N ASN A 46 -5.94 6.75 -10.94
CA ASN A 46 -7.19 6.40 -10.24
C ASN A 46 -8.18 5.60 -11.11
N HIS A 47 -7.98 5.57 -12.43
CA HIS A 47 -8.83 4.84 -13.38
C HIS A 47 -8.22 3.53 -13.88
N CYS A 48 -7.03 3.14 -13.40
CA CYS A 48 -6.36 1.90 -13.81
C CYS A 48 -6.99 0.66 -13.16
N THR A 49 -7.64 0.79 -12.00
CA THR A 49 -8.22 -0.34 -11.27
C THR A 49 -9.46 0.08 -10.49
N ASP A 50 -10.42 -0.84 -10.39
CA ASP A 50 -11.61 -0.70 -9.54
C ASP A 50 -11.39 -1.24 -8.11
N GLN A 51 -10.18 -1.71 -7.79
CA GLN A 51 -9.84 -2.21 -6.45
C GLN A 51 -10.04 -1.11 -5.41
N LYS A 52 -10.85 -1.41 -4.39
CA LYS A 52 -11.07 -0.51 -3.25
C LYS A 52 -11.15 -1.31 -1.96
N PRO A 53 -10.58 -0.81 -0.86
CA PRO A 53 -10.79 -1.42 0.44
C PRO A 53 -12.28 -1.31 0.81
N HIS A 54 -12.83 -2.38 1.34
CA HIS A 54 -14.21 -2.43 1.83
C HIS A 54 -14.21 -2.53 3.34
N ALA A 55 -15.01 -1.68 4.00
CA ALA A 55 -15.27 -1.76 5.42
C ALA A 55 -16.75 -1.41 5.69
N PHE A 56 -17.30 -1.99 6.76
CA PHE A 56 -18.65 -1.65 7.23
C PHE A 56 -18.73 -0.24 7.83
N ASP A 57 -17.62 0.26 8.38
CA ASP A 57 -17.51 1.58 8.97
C ASP A 57 -16.59 2.48 8.11
N PRO A 58 -17.11 3.54 7.48
CA PRO A 58 -16.32 4.48 6.68
C PRO A 58 -15.19 5.16 7.46
N SER A 59 -15.35 5.37 8.77
CA SER A 59 -14.31 5.99 9.62
C SER A 59 -13.05 5.13 9.72
N SER A 60 -13.18 3.83 9.45
CA SER A 60 -12.06 2.89 9.45
C SER A 60 -11.23 2.87 8.17
N LEU A 61 -11.58 3.74 7.20
CA LEU A 61 -10.90 3.92 5.91
C LEU A 61 -10.60 5.41 5.67
N PRO A 62 -9.68 6.02 6.42
CA PRO A 62 -9.37 7.44 6.31
C PRO A 62 -8.84 7.85 4.93
N LEU A 63 -8.01 7.03 4.27
CA LEU A 63 -7.51 7.34 2.92
C LEU A 63 -8.67 7.36 1.90
N SER A 64 -9.53 6.34 1.94
CA SER A 64 -10.74 6.28 1.12
C SER A 64 -11.66 7.47 1.36
N THR A 65 -11.80 7.89 2.63
CA THR A 65 -12.58 9.07 3.00
C THR A 65 -11.98 10.34 2.38
N ILE A 66 -10.67 10.56 2.51
CA ILE A 66 -9.96 11.70 1.91
C ILE A 66 -10.13 11.73 0.40
N GLN A 67 -9.99 10.58 -0.26
CA GLN A 67 -10.13 10.47 -1.72
C GLN A 67 -11.57 10.73 -2.20
N SER A 68 -12.58 10.44 -1.38
CA SER A 68 -13.99 10.66 -1.72
C SER A 68 -14.44 12.12 -1.62
N GLN A 69 -13.69 12.98 -0.91
CA GLN A 69 -14.08 14.37 -0.66
C GLN A 69 -14.07 15.24 -1.93
N THR A 70 -13.40 14.79 -2.99
CA THR A 70 -13.26 15.55 -4.23
C THR A 70 -13.82 14.80 -5.43
N LYS A 71 -14.65 15.47 -6.23
CA LYS A 71 -15.25 14.91 -7.44
C LYS A 71 -14.16 14.63 -8.48
N THR A 72 -13.96 13.37 -8.83
CA THR A 72 -13.01 12.95 -9.87
C THR A 72 -13.52 13.34 -11.27
N ASN A 73 -12.69 13.99 -12.08
CA ASN A 73 -13.00 14.21 -13.49
C ASN A 73 -12.86 12.89 -14.27
N ARG A 74 -13.98 12.29 -14.66
CA ARG A 74 -14.06 10.97 -15.34
C ARG A 74 -13.48 10.93 -16.76
N SER A 75 -12.88 12.02 -17.24
CA SER A 75 -12.46 12.17 -18.64
C SER A 75 -11.24 11.32 -19.04
N MET A 76 -10.52 10.72 -18.09
CA MET A 76 -9.28 9.97 -18.36
C MET A 76 -9.44 8.44 -18.37
N HIS A 77 -10.65 7.92 -18.16
CA HIS A 77 -10.92 6.47 -18.17
C HIS A 77 -10.57 5.77 -19.50
N THR A 78 -10.62 6.51 -20.62
CA THR A 78 -10.47 5.95 -21.97
C THR A 78 -9.03 5.67 -22.37
N LEU A 79 -8.03 6.34 -21.78
CA LEU A 79 -6.61 6.18 -22.19
C LEU A 79 -6.05 4.82 -21.76
N PHE A 80 -6.29 4.42 -20.51
CA PHE A 80 -5.79 3.14 -20.02
C PHE A 80 -6.53 1.96 -20.66
N VAL A 81 -7.85 2.04 -20.88
CA VAL A 81 -8.64 0.93 -21.48
C VAL A 81 -8.08 0.46 -22.83
N THR A 82 -7.41 1.35 -23.57
CA THR A 82 -6.89 1.04 -24.91
C THR A 82 -5.51 0.36 -24.96
N ASN A 83 -4.74 0.31 -23.85
CA ASN A 83 -3.39 -0.24 -23.87
C ASN A 83 -3.10 -1.10 -22.62
N ALA A 84 -3.13 -2.42 -22.81
CA ALA A 84 -2.99 -3.40 -21.73
C ALA A 84 -1.66 -3.32 -20.97
N ASN A 85 -0.55 -3.00 -21.65
CA ASN A 85 0.75 -2.86 -21.00
C ASN A 85 0.83 -1.58 -20.15
N LEU A 86 0.23 -0.47 -20.63
CA LEU A 86 0.13 0.77 -19.86
C LEU A 86 -0.83 0.61 -18.67
N GLN A 87 -1.92 -0.16 -18.83
CA GLN A 87 -2.79 -0.56 -17.72
C GLN A 87 -2.02 -1.31 -16.65
N GLN A 88 -1.24 -2.33 -17.00
CA GLN A 88 -0.49 -3.12 -16.03
C GLN A 88 0.48 -2.26 -15.20
N SER A 89 1.31 -1.45 -15.87
CA SER A 89 2.23 -0.54 -15.18
C SER A 89 1.49 0.53 -14.36
N GLY A 90 0.35 1.01 -14.85
CA GLY A 90 -0.51 1.97 -14.15
C GLY A 90 -1.15 1.38 -12.90
N VAL A 91 -1.66 0.14 -12.95
CA VAL A 91 -2.23 -0.58 -11.80
C VAL A 91 -1.19 -0.74 -10.70
N LEU A 92 0.01 -1.20 -11.04
CA LEU A 92 1.08 -1.39 -10.06
C LEU A 92 1.49 -0.06 -9.41
N SER A 93 1.65 1.00 -10.21
CA SER A 93 1.95 2.35 -9.72
C SER A 93 0.86 2.89 -8.80
N TYR A 94 -0.41 2.64 -9.15
CA TYR A 94 -1.54 3.03 -8.30
C TYR A 94 -1.51 2.27 -6.97
N ILE A 95 -1.31 0.95 -6.98
CA ILE A 95 -1.22 0.16 -5.74
C ILE A 95 -0.08 0.68 -4.85
N ASP A 96 1.08 1.01 -5.43
CA ASP A 96 2.21 1.57 -4.69
C ASP A 96 1.88 2.91 -4.04
N GLN A 97 1.20 3.81 -4.77
CA GLN A 97 0.75 5.08 -4.21
C GLN A 97 -0.24 4.87 -3.07
N GLN A 98 -1.19 3.94 -3.20
CA GLN A 98 -2.16 3.66 -2.16
C GLN A 98 -1.53 3.01 -0.92
N LEU A 99 -0.56 2.12 -1.12
CA LEU A 99 0.19 1.50 -0.02
C LEU A 99 1.01 2.55 0.74
N ALA A 100 1.71 3.44 0.03
CA ALA A 100 2.46 4.53 0.64
C ALA A 100 1.54 5.53 1.38
N ALA A 101 0.44 5.94 0.74
CA ALA A 101 -0.51 6.88 1.34
C ALA A 101 -1.16 6.31 2.62
N SER A 102 -1.58 5.05 2.59
CA SER A 102 -2.16 4.37 3.76
C SER A 102 -1.13 4.20 4.88
N PHE A 103 0.14 3.99 4.55
CA PHE A 103 1.23 3.99 5.53
C PHE A 103 1.39 5.36 6.20
N VAL A 104 1.49 6.43 5.41
CA VAL A 104 1.68 7.80 5.91
C VAL A 104 0.51 8.28 6.76
N ILE A 105 -0.72 7.94 6.39
CA ILE A 105 -1.93 8.27 7.15
C ILE A 105 -2.09 7.39 8.40
N GLY A 106 -1.33 6.29 8.51
CA GLY A 106 -1.43 5.38 9.64
C GLY A 106 -2.58 4.38 9.57
N SER A 107 -3.23 4.25 8.41
CA SER A 107 -4.38 3.36 8.23
C SER A 107 -3.95 1.90 8.13
N ALA A 108 -3.90 1.23 9.28
CA ALA A 108 -3.49 -0.17 9.38
C ALA A 108 -4.30 -1.12 8.45
N LYS A 109 -5.61 -0.88 8.34
CA LYS A 109 -6.53 -1.69 7.51
C LYS A 109 -6.28 -1.49 6.02
N GLU A 110 -6.18 -0.23 5.59
CA GLU A 110 -5.93 0.09 4.18
C GLU A 110 -4.53 -0.35 3.76
N TYR A 111 -3.53 -0.18 4.62
CA TYR A 111 -2.18 -0.65 4.38
C TYR A 111 -2.15 -2.17 4.13
N ARG A 112 -2.79 -2.95 5.01
CA ARG A 112 -2.88 -4.41 4.84
C ARG A 112 -3.62 -4.77 3.55
N PHE A 113 -4.74 -4.12 3.24
CA PHE A 113 -5.47 -4.35 1.99
C PHE A 113 -4.59 -4.12 0.76
N TRP A 114 -3.90 -2.98 0.69
CA TRP A 114 -3.05 -2.64 -0.45
C TRP A 114 -1.81 -3.52 -0.56
N LEU A 115 -1.26 -4.01 0.56
CA LEU A 115 -0.17 -4.99 0.55
C LEU A 115 -0.61 -6.32 -0.08
N ILE A 116 -1.82 -6.79 0.27
CA ILE A 116 -2.41 -7.99 -0.32
C ILE A 116 -2.69 -7.79 -1.81
N ALA A 117 -3.22 -6.62 -2.20
CA ALA A 117 -3.41 -6.28 -3.61
C ALA A 117 -2.09 -6.26 -4.40
N LEU A 118 -1.02 -5.72 -3.81
CA LEU A 118 0.33 -5.74 -4.38
C LEU A 118 0.79 -7.19 -4.58
N ALA A 119 0.73 -8.03 -3.54
CA ALA A 119 1.15 -9.42 -3.63
C ALA A 119 0.34 -10.23 -4.68
N GLN A 120 -0.97 -9.98 -4.79
CA GLN A 120 -1.82 -10.58 -5.83
C GLN A 120 -1.36 -10.17 -7.23
N HIS A 121 -1.09 -8.89 -7.45
CA HIS A 121 -0.63 -8.39 -8.73
C HIS A 121 0.75 -8.95 -9.11
N LEU A 122 1.71 -8.92 -8.17
CA LEU A 122 3.06 -9.47 -8.37
C LEU A 122 3.03 -10.98 -8.64
N SER A 123 2.16 -11.72 -7.95
CA SER A 123 1.96 -13.16 -8.17
C SER A 123 1.42 -13.44 -9.58
N LYS A 124 0.39 -12.70 -10.00
CA LYS A 124 -0.24 -12.83 -11.33
C LYS A 124 0.76 -12.59 -12.45
N GLU A 125 1.58 -11.54 -12.33
CA GLU A 125 2.58 -11.16 -13.33
C GLU A 125 3.92 -11.92 -13.16
N SER A 126 4.03 -12.82 -12.19
CA SER A 126 5.25 -13.60 -11.87
C SER A 126 6.49 -12.72 -11.61
N MET A 127 6.32 -11.56 -10.96
CA MET A 127 7.39 -10.63 -10.64
C MET A 127 8.18 -11.06 -9.39
N GLU A 128 8.95 -12.15 -9.51
CA GLU A 128 9.62 -12.81 -8.38
C GLU A 128 10.53 -11.87 -7.57
N SER A 129 11.36 -11.05 -8.22
CA SER A 129 12.31 -10.16 -7.53
C SER A 129 11.60 -9.21 -6.57
N ARG A 130 10.52 -8.58 -7.02
CA ARG A 130 9.78 -7.61 -6.23
C ARG A 130 8.97 -8.28 -5.12
N LEU A 131 8.42 -9.46 -5.39
CA LEU A 131 7.73 -10.26 -4.37
C LEU A 131 8.71 -10.74 -3.29
N ARG A 132 9.93 -11.11 -3.67
CA ARG A 132 11.01 -11.45 -2.75
C ARG A 132 11.35 -10.29 -1.82
N GLU A 133 11.48 -9.07 -2.34
CA GLU A 133 11.73 -7.88 -1.51
C GLU A 133 10.62 -7.67 -0.45
N VAL A 134 9.35 -7.85 -0.84
CA VAL A 134 8.21 -7.78 0.09
C VAL A 134 8.34 -8.86 1.17
N CYS A 135 8.62 -10.10 0.79
CA CYS A 135 8.81 -11.19 1.75
C CYS A 135 10.00 -10.95 2.70
N GLN A 136 11.14 -10.45 2.18
CA GLN A 136 12.32 -10.10 2.98
C GLN A 136 12.02 -8.99 3.99
N TYR A 137 11.28 -7.97 3.58
CA TYR A 137 10.86 -6.89 4.47
C TYR A 137 9.97 -7.40 5.63
N LEU A 138 9.03 -8.29 5.31
CA LEU A 138 8.08 -8.84 6.29
C LEU A 138 8.70 -9.88 7.22
N ILE A 139 9.65 -10.68 6.75
CA ILE A 139 10.28 -11.70 7.59
C ILE A 139 11.33 -11.10 8.54
N GLY A 140 12.02 -10.06 8.07
CA GLY A 140 13.10 -9.42 8.81
C GLY A 140 14.44 -10.15 8.68
N PRO A 141 15.49 -9.63 9.32
CA PRO A 141 16.82 -10.22 9.21
C PRO A 141 16.89 -11.59 9.90
N VAL A 142 17.43 -12.57 9.18
CA VAL A 142 17.59 -13.96 9.64
C VAL A 142 18.51 -14.06 10.87
N PHE A 143 19.46 -13.13 11.00
CA PHE A 143 20.34 -13.03 12.17
C PHE A 143 19.99 -11.78 12.98
N LYS A 144 19.58 -11.97 14.24
CA LYS A 144 19.46 -10.91 15.24
C LYS A 144 20.85 -10.39 15.60
N SER A 145 21.50 -9.65 14.70
CA SER A 145 22.64 -8.82 15.07
C SER A 145 22.13 -7.72 15.99
N SER A 146 22.88 -7.40 17.05
CA SER A 146 22.57 -6.36 18.04
C SER A 146 22.33 -4.95 17.46
N LYS A 147 22.50 -4.79 16.14
CA LYS A 147 22.32 -3.54 15.38
C LYS A 147 21.11 -3.56 14.42
N SER A 148 20.34 -4.64 14.35
CA SER A 148 19.14 -4.69 13.51
C SER A 148 18.00 -3.86 14.13
N GLN A 149 17.62 -2.78 13.46
CA GLN A 149 16.45 -1.94 13.81
C GLN A 149 15.13 -2.49 13.22
N TRP A 150 15.04 -3.79 12.94
CA TRP A 150 13.81 -4.34 12.37
C TRP A 150 12.69 -4.41 13.41
N ASP A 151 11.62 -3.65 13.18
CA ASP A 151 10.40 -3.73 13.98
C ASP A 151 9.51 -4.89 13.51
N PRO A 152 9.11 -5.83 14.39
CA PRO A 152 8.20 -6.92 14.06
C PRO A 152 6.76 -6.46 13.74
N LYS A 153 6.42 -5.21 14.07
CA LYS A 153 5.11 -4.64 13.80
C LYS A 153 5.20 -3.52 12.77
N ILE A 154 4.08 -3.30 12.07
CA ILE A 154 3.87 -2.14 11.21
C ILE A 154 2.42 -1.68 11.33
N LEU A 155 2.22 -0.43 11.76
CA LEU A 155 0.90 0.11 12.09
C LEU A 155 0.10 -0.81 13.04
N GLY A 156 0.79 -1.41 14.01
CA GLY A 156 0.20 -2.39 14.95
C GLY A 156 -0.02 -3.81 14.40
N ASN A 157 0.08 -4.03 13.09
CA ASN A 157 -0.01 -5.36 12.48
C ASN A 157 1.29 -6.14 12.65
N ASN A 158 1.20 -7.45 12.91
CA ASN A 158 2.37 -8.33 12.95
C ASN A 158 2.84 -8.65 11.52
N LYS A 159 4.10 -8.35 11.19
CA LYS A 159 4.65 -8.56 9.84
C LYS A 159 4.68 -10.04 9.43
N HIS A 160 4.91 -10.96 10.37
CA HIS A 160 4.89 -12.40 10.10
C HIS A 160 3.49 -12.91 9.79
N ASP A 161 2.45 -12.37 10.43
CA ASP A 161 1.07 -12.72 10.08
C ASP A 161 0.71 -12.19 8.68
N MET A 162 1.14 -10.97 8.35
CA MET A 162 1.01 -10.45 6.99
C MET A 162 1.78 -11.30 5.97
N LEU A 163 2.96 -11.81 6.34
CA LEU A 163 3.75 -12.71 5.48
C LEU A 163 2.99 -14.02 5.21
N LYS A 164 2.34 -14.62 6.21
CA LYS A 164 1.51 -15.83 6.00
C LYS A 164 0.42 -15.59 4.97
N GLU A 165 -0.25 -14.45 5.05
CA GLU A 165 -1.26 -14.05 4.07
C GLU A 165 -0.64 -13.88 2.68
N VAL A 166 0.49 -13.17 2.58
CA VAL A 166 1.20 -12.98 1.31
C VAL A 166 1.62 -14.32 0.70
N LEU A 167 2.19 -15.25 1.48
CA LEU A 167 2.56 -16.59 1.02
C LEU A 167 1.36 -17.38 0.50
N SER A 168 0.19 -17.25 1.14
CA SER A 168 -1.03 -17.95 0.70
C SER A 168 -1.49 -17.55 -0.71
N ILE A 169 -1.19 -16.31 -1.16
CA ILE A 169 -1.60 -15.77 -2.46
C ILE A 169 -0.90 -16.46 -3.63
N PHE A 170 0.34 -16.91 -3.43
CA PHE A 170 1.14 -17.54 -4.49
C PHE A 170 1.51 -18.99 -4.19
N ALA A 171 0.90 -19.59 -3.17
CA ALA A 171 1.10 -20.99 -2.79
C ALA A 171 0.76 -21.98 -3.91
N THR A 172 -0.14 -21.63 -4.83
CA THR A 172 -0.53 -22.46 -5.99
C THR A 172 0.22 -22.10 -7.28
N ASN A 173 1.02 -21.03 -7.28
CA ASN A 173 1.75 -20.60 -8.46
C ASN A 173 3.03 -21.44 -8.62
N LEU A 174 3.06 -22.30 -9.64
CA LEU A 174 4.19 -23.21 -9.92
C LEU A 174 5.52 -22.48 -10.12
N ARG A 175 5.50 -21.28 -10.70
CA ARG A 175 6.72 -20.48 -10.94
C ARG A 175 7.30 -19.93 -9.64
N LEU A 176 6.45 -19.67 -8.65
CA LEU A 176 6.83 -19.08 -7.37
C LEU A 176 7.01 -20.14 -6.26
N GLN A 177 6.94 -21.43 -6.59
CA GLN A 177 7.09 -22.52 -5.59
C GLN A 177 8.40 -22.45 -4.84
N ARG A 178 9.52 -22.18 -5.54
CA ARG A 178 10.83 -22.07 -4.90
C ARG A 178 10.85 -20.93 -3.87
N LEU A 179 10.30 -19.77 -4.24
CA LEU A 179 10.18 -18.61 -3.37
C LEU A 179 9.27 -18.91 -2.16
N TYR A 180 8.13 -19.56 -2.41
CA TYR A 180 7.18 -19.95 -1.38
C TYR A 180 7.83 -20.86 -0.34
N THR A 181 8.48 -21.94 -0.78
CA THR A 181 9.14 -22.89 0.12
C THR A 181 10.23 -22.21 0.94
N GLU A 182 11.08 -21.40 0.31
CA GLU A 182 12.15 -20.65 0.99
C GLU A 182 11.62 -19.79 2.15
N PHE A 183 10.61 -18.94 1.90
CA PHE A 183 10.08 -18.06 2.93
C PHE A 183 9.20 -18.77 3.95
N LYS A 184 8.53 -19.86 3.57
CA LYS A 184 7.79 -20.70 4.51
C LYS A 184 8.73 -21.35 5.52
N GLU A 185 9.83 -21.94 5.06
CA GLU A 185 10.83 -22.56 5.94
C GLU A 185 11.47 -21.53 6.87
N GLN A 186 11.85 -20.35 6.36
CA GLN A 186 12.40 -19.27 7.20
C GLN A 186 11.38 -18.80 8.26
N LEU A 187 10.10 -18.70 7.90
CA LEU A 187 9.05 -18.29 8.83
C LEU A 187 8.84 -19.33 9.94
N GLU A 188 8.87 -20.62 9.59
CA GLU A 188 8.78 -21.73 10.57
C GLU A 188 9.97 -21.72 11.54
N GLN A 189 11.19 -21.50 11.03
CA GLN A 189 12.39 -21.35 11.85
C GLN A 189 12.29 -20.18 12.84
N MET A 190 11.71 -19.06 12.43
CA MET A 190 11.52 -17.92 13.33
C MET A 190 10.42 -18.12 14.35
N SER A 191 9.39 -18.93 14.04
CA SER A 191 8.30 -19.26 14.97
C SER A 191 8.70 -20.23 16.08
N THR A 192 9.81 -20.95 15.90
CA THR A 192 10.33 -21.94 16.86
C THR A 192 11.39 -21.37 17.82
N LEU A 193 11.76 -20.09 17.65
CA LEU A 193 12.68 -19.32 18.49
C LEU A 193 11.94 -18.38 19.44
#